data_AF-A0A8H5ANG0-F1
#
_entry.id   AF-A0A8H5ANG0-F1
#
_cell.length_a   1.000
_cell.length_b   1.000
_cell.length_c   1.000
_cell.angle_alpha   90.00
_cell.angle_beta   90.00
_cell.angle_gamma   90.00
#
_symmetry.space_group_name_H-M   'P 1'
#
loop_
_entity.id
_entity.type
_entity.pdbx_description
1 polymer ?
#
loop_
_entity_poly.entity_id
_entity_poly.type
_entity_poly.pdbx_seq_one_letter_code
_entity_poly.pdbx_strand_id
1 'polypeptide(L)'
;MYRIVATASALIAAARAQQVCSLNTETKPALTWSKCTSSGCSDVKGSVVIDANWRWTHQTSGSTNCYTGNKWDTSICPDGKTCADKCCLDGADYAGTYGITSSGNQLSLGFVTNGPYSKNIGSRTYLMENENTYQMFQLLGNEFTFDVDVSGIGCGLNGALYFVSMDEDGGKAKYSGNKAGAKYGTGYCDAQCPRDVKFINGVANSEGWKPSASDVNAGVGNLGTCCPEMDIWEANSISTAFTPHPCTKLTQHSCTGDSCGGTYSSDRYGGTCDADGCDFNAYRQGNKTFYGPGSNFNIDTTKKMTVVTQFHKGSNGRLSEITRLYVQNGKVIANSESKIAGNPGSSLTSDFCSKQKSVFGDIDDFTKKGGWNGMSDALSAPMVLVMSLWHDHHSNMLWLDSTYPTDSTKVGSQRGSCAITSGKPSDLERDVPNSKVSFSNIKFGPIGSTYKSDGTTPNPPASSSTTGSSTPTNPP
;
A
#
# COMPACT_ATOMS: atom_id res chain seq x y z
N MET A 1 -21.84 -69.70 6.07
CA MET A 1 -21.52 -68.49 5.28
C MET A 1 -21.83 -67.27 6.13
N TYR A 2 -20.85 -66.75 6.87
CA TYR A 2 -21.02 -65.53 7.67
C TYR A 2 -20.55 -64.33 6.83
N ARG A 3 -21.46 -63.44 6.45
CA ARG A 3 -21.13 -62.16 5.82
C ARG A 3 -20.98 -61.12 6.92
N ILE A 4 -19.74 -60.73 7.19
CA ILE A 4 -19.40 -59.57 8.02
C ILE A 4 -19.65 -58.33 7.17
N VAL A 5 -20.63 -57.51 7.58
CA VAL A 5 -20.84 -56.17 7.05
C VAL A 5 -19.89 -55.24 7.82
N ALA A 6 -18.84 -54.77 7.16
CA ALA A 6 -17.94 -53.76 7.70
C ALA A 6 -18.55 -52.38 7.45
N THR A 7 -19.01 -51.73 8.53
CA THR A 7 -19.45 -50.34 8.53
C THR A 7 -18.21 -49.45 8.43
N ALA A 8 -17.98 -48.83 7.27
CA ALA A 8 -16.93 -47.82 7.11
C ALA A 8 -17.39 -46.50 7.73
N SER A 9 -16.92 -46.21 8.94
CA SER A 9 -17.05 -44.88 9.55
C SER A 9 -16.16 -43.89 8.79
N ALA A 10 -16.76 -43.09 7.92
CA ALA A 10 -16.10 -41.93 7.32
C ALA A 10 -15.85 -40.87 8.41
N LEU A 11 -14.65 -40.88 8.98
CA LEU A 11 -14.13 -39.75 9.76
C LEU A 11 -13.94 -38.57 8.80
N ILE A 12 -14.91 -37.67 8.74
CA ILE A 12 -14.73 -36.35 8.14
C ILE A 12 -13.71 -35.63 9.01
N ALA A 13 -12.46 -35.57 8.57
CA ALA A 13 -11.46 -34.70 9.17
C ALA A 13 -11.95 -33.25 8.95
N ALA A 14 -12.50 -32.63 10.00
CA ALA A 14 -12.83 -31.21 9.98
C ALA A 14 -11.54 -30.44 9.69
N ALA A 15 -11.48 -29.82 8.52
CA ALA A 15 -10.38 -28.95 8.15
C ALA A 15 -10.39 -27.72 9.06
N ARG A 16 -9.38 -27.61 9.93
CA ARG A 16 -9.18 -26.53 10.91
C ARG A 16 -8.97 -25.19 10.20
N ALA A 17 -9.70 -24.14 10.57
CA ALA A 17 -9.71 -22.88 9.79
C ALA A 17 -10.01 -21.63 10.63
N GLN A 18 -9.40 -20.48 10.31
CA GLN A 18 -9.82 -19.12 10.67
C GLN A 18 -11.30 -18.94 10.31
N GLN A 19 -12.11 -18.72 11.34
CA GLN A 19 -13.56 -18.70 11.22
C GLN A 19 -14.12 -17.27 11.07
N VAL A 20 -15.43 -17.19 10.84
CA VAL A 20 -16.22 -15.96 10.81
C VAL A 20 -17.21 -15.98 11.96
N CYS A 21 -17.31 -14.87 12.68
CA CYS A 21 -18.36 -14.61 13.65
C CYS A 21 -19.23 -13.42 13.19
N SER A 22 -20.36 -13.26 13.87
CA SER A 22 -21.38 -12.27 13.53
C SER A 22 -22.03 -11.68 14.78
N LEU A 23 -21.27 -11.53 15.87
CA LEU A 23 -21.73 -10.75 17.03
C LEU A 23 -21.96 -9.29 16.62
N ASN A 24 -21.17 -8.80 15.67
CA ASN A 24 -21.39 -7.58 14.91
C ASN A 24 -21.72 -7.91 13.45
N THR A 25 -22.69 -7.22 12.88
CA THR A 25 -23.00 -7.38 11.45
C THR A 25 -21.97 -6.66 10.61
N GLU A 26 -21.35 -7.37 9.65
CA GLU A 26 -20.45 -6.75 8.67
C GLU A 26 -21.24 -5.94 7.64
N THR A 27 -21.16 -4.60 7.73
CA THR A 27 -21.83 -3.67 6.81
C THR A 27 -20.81 -2.73 6.19
N LYS A 28 -20.39 -3.04 4.96
CA LYS A 28 -19.33 -2.31 4.25
C LYS A 28 -19.79 -0.91 3.83
N PRO A 29 -19.02 0.17 4.10
CA PRO A 29 -19.32 1.50 3.58
C PRO A 29 -19.33 1.49 2.05
N ALA A 30 -20.39 2.02 1.44
CA ALA A 30 -20.50 2.09 -0.02
C ALA A 30 -19.51 3.09 -0.60
N LEU A 31 -18.90 2.78 -1.74
CA LEU A 31 -17.97 3.68 -2.42
C LEU A 31 -18.13 3.52 -3.93
N THR A 32 -18.55 4.59 -4.60
CA THR A 32 -18.66 4.62 -6.07
C THR A 32 -17.32 5.02 -6.67
N TRP A 33 -16.91 4.37 -7.76
CA TRP A 33 -15.77 4.77 -8.58
C TRP A 33 -16.19 4.77 -10.05
N SER A 34 -15.37 5.26 -10.98
CA SER A 34 -15.75 5.33 -12.39
C SER A 34 -14.82 4.53 -13.28
N LYS A 35 -15.39 3.69 -14.14
CA LYS A 35 -14.69 3.02 -15.24
C LYS A 35 -14.74 3.94 -16.47
N CYS A 36 -13.58 4.28 -17.01
CA CYS A 36 -13.46 5.20 -18.14
C CYS A 36 -13.09 4.46 -19.42
N THR A 37 -13.55 5.01 -20.54
CA THR A 37 -13.20 4.68 -21.91
C THR A 37 -12.87 5.97 -22.65
N SER A 38 -12.43 5.89 -23.90
CA SER A 38 -12.17 7.09 -24.71
C SER A 38 -13.42 7.96 -24.95
N SER A 39 -14.63 7.43 -24.78
CA SER A 39 -15.88 8.16 -24.98
C SER A 39 -16.48 8.74 -23.68
N GLY A 40 -15.92 8.43 -22.52
CA GLY A 40 -16.42 8.89 -21.22
C GLY A 40 -16.30 7.85 -20.11
N CYS A 41 -16.80 8.20 -18.93
CA CYS A 41 -16.77 7.35 -17.75
C CYS A 41 -18.18 6.96 -17.28
N SER A 42 -18.31 5.74 -16.77
CA SER A 42 -19.52 5.20 -16.14
C SER A 42 -19.25 4.87 -14.69
N ASP A 43 -20.21 5.18 -13.83
CA ASP A 43 -20.12 4.85 -12.41
C ASP A 43 -20.24 3.35 -12.17
N VAL A 44 -19.40 2.85 -11.26
CA VAL A 44 -19.36 1.50 -10.75
C VAL A 44 -19.61 1.57 -9.24
N LYS A 45 -20.64 0.86 -8.79
CA LYS A 45 -20.95 0.74 -7.37
C LYS A 45 -20.02 -0.28 -6.75
N GLY A 46 -19.21 0.15 -5.81
CA GLY A 46 -18.42 -0.73 -4.95
C GLY A 46 -18.70 -0.47 -3.47
N SER A 47 -17.87 -1.06 -2.63
CA SER A 47 -17.82 -0.79 -1.20
C SER A 47 -16.38 -0.90 -0.71
N VAL A 48 -16.12 -0.54 0.54
CA VAL A 48 -14.81 -0.76 1.15
C VAL A 48 -14.89 -1.74 2.30
N VAL A 49 -13.86 -2.55 2.47
CA VAL A 49 -13.72 -3.46 3.61
C VAL A 49 -12.47 -3.12 4.40
N ILE A 50 -12.53 -3.13 5.73
CA ILE A 50 -11.34 -2.98 6.57
C ILE A 50 -10.53 -4.28 6.61
N ASP A 51 -9.21 -4.14 6.65
CA ASP A 51 -8.24 -5.22 6.82
C ASP A 51 -8.49 -6.04 8.11
N ALA A 52 -8.28 -7.34 8.00
CA ALA A 52 -8.51 -8.32 9.06
C ALA A 52 -7.74 -8.04 10.37
N ASN A 53 -6.58 -7.39 10.32
CA ASN A 53 -5.72 -7.11 11.46
C ASN A 53 -6.37 -6.13 12.44
N TRP A 54 -7.24 -5.24 11.96
CA TRP A 54 -8.00 -4.29 12.79
C TRP A 54 -9.27 -4.89 13.40
N ARG A 55 -9.74 -6.02 12.87
CA ARG A 55 -10.98 -6.63 13.31
C ARG A 55 -10.83 -7.26 14.68
N TRP A 56 -11.94 -7.28 15.41
CA TRP A 56 -12.04 -8.06 16.63
C TRP A 56 -11.79 -9.54 16.34
N THR A 57 -10.88 -10.15 17.10
CA THR A 57 -10.54 -11.57 17.01
C THR A 57 -10.87 -12.27 18.33
N HIS A 58 -11.92 -13.10 18.32
CA HIS A 58 -12.44 -13.77 19.52
C HIS A 58 -12.80 -15.22 19.26
N GLN A 59 -13.15 -15.96 20.30
CA GLN A 59 -13.53 -17.37 20.19
C GLN A 59 -14.81 -17.55 19.37
N THR A 60 -14.90 -18.64 18.62
CA THR A 60 -16.11 -18.99 17.84
C THR A 60 -17.32 -19.32 18.71
N SER A 61 -17.10 -19.71 19.97
CA SER A 61 -18.14 -20.11 20.92
C SER A 61 -18.68 -18.96 21.79
N GLY A 62 -18.12 -17.75 21.70
CA GLY A 62 -18.48 -16.65 22.59
C GLY A 62 -17.71 -15.37 22.28
N SER A 63 -17.58 -14.47 23.26
CA SER A 63 -16.92 -13.16 23.09
C SER A 63 -15.56 -13.05 23.77
N THR A 64 -14.97 -14.17 24.21
CA THR A 64 -13.63 -14.16 24.82
C THR A 64 -12.58 -13.88 23.74
N ASN A 65 -11.78 -12.85 23.92
CA ASN A 65 -10.76 -12.45 22.95
C ASN A 65 -9.70 -13.55 22.76
N CYS A 66 -9.36 -13.84 21.51
CA CYS A 66 -8.16 -14.60 21.19
C CYS A 66 -6.92 -13.70 21.08
N TYR A 67 -7.13 -12.42 20.79
CA TYR A 67 -6.09 -11.41 20.70
C TYR A 67 -6.54 -10.12 21.41
N THR A 68 -5.75 -9.60 22.34
CA THR A 68 -6.04 -8.35 23.08
C THR A 68 -4.77 -7.52 23.24
N GLY A 69 -4.88 -6.21 23.01
CA GLY A 69 -3.71 -5.33 22.98
C GLY A 69 -2.76 -5.84 21.91
N ASN A 70 -1.57 -6.29 22.32
CA ASN A 70 -0.55 -6.83 21.43
C ASN A 70 -0.23 -8.32 21.66
N LYS A 71 -1.14 -9.09 22.26
CA LYS A 71 -0.91 -10.50 22.63
C LYS A 71 -2.04 -11.43 22.21
N TRP A 72 -1.65 -12.62 21.75
CA TRP A 72 -2.54 -13.78 21.66
C TRP A 72 -2.75 -14.41 23.04
N ASP A 73 -3.96 -14.88 23.33
CA ASP A 73 -4.23 -15.72 24.50
C ASP A 73 -3.72 -17.15 24.23
N THR A 74 -2.60 -17.52 24.84
CA THR A 74 -1.93 -18.80 24.61
C THR A 74 -2.69 -20.01 25.16
N SER A 75 -3.69 -19.80 26.05
CA SER A 75 -4.57 -20.88 26.49
C SER A 75 -5.59 -21.28 25.41
N ILE A 76 -5.91 -20.35 24.51
CA ILE A 76 -6.81 -20.56 23.37
C ILE A 76 -6.00 -20.88 22.11
N CYS A 77 -4.88 -20.17 21.92
CA CYS A 77 -4.02 -20.18 20.75
C CYS A 77 -2.62 -20.77 21.05
N PRO A 78 -2.52 -22.07 21.38
CA PRO A 78 -1.23 -22.72 21.62
C PRO A 78 -0.39 -22.90 20.36
N ASP A 79 -1.04 -22.97 19.19
CA ASP A 79 -0.43 -23.06 17.86
C ASP A 79 -1.31 -22.35 16.83
N GLY A 80 -0.74 -22.02 15.67
CA GLY A 80 -1.42 -21.19 14.67
C GLY A 80 -2.68 -21.83 14.08
N LYS A 81 -2.70 -23.16 13.93
CA LYS A 81 -3.83 -23.90 13.34
C LYS A 81 -4.99 -24.06 14.32
N THR A 82 -4.69 -24.38 15.58
CA THR A 82 -5.69 -24.44 16.66
C THR A 82 -6.28 -23.06 16.94
N CYS A 83 -5.45 -22.02 16.93
CA CYS A 83 -5.90 -20.66 17.09
C CYS A 83 -6.86 -20.24 15.96
N ALA A 84 -6.49 -20.50 14.70
CA ALA A 84 -7.36 -20.24 13.57
C ALA A 84 -8.71 -20.96 13.72
N ASP A 85 -8.71 -22.24 14.11
CA ASP A 85 -9.95 -23.02 14.30
C ASP A 85 -10.89 -22.51 15.40
N LYS A 86 -10.31 -22.11 16.54
CA LYS A 86 -11.05 -21.68 17.72
C LYS A 86 -11.46 -20.22 17.67
N CYS A 87 -10.86 -19.44 16.78
CA CYS A 87 -11.04 -17.99 16.72
C CYS A 87 -11.65 -17.55 15.40
N CYS A 88 -12.32 -16.40 15.43
CA CYS A 88 -12.99 -15.83 14.30
C CYS A 88 -12.71 -14.34 14.18
N LEU A 89 -12.86 -13.82 12.96
CA LEU A 89 -13.04 -12.40 12.70
C LEU A 89 -14.52 -12.06 12.76
N ASP A 90 -14.86 -10.90 13.32
CA ASP A 90 -16.22 -10.40 13.39
C ASP A 90 -16.43 -9.15 12.49
N GLY A 91 -17.67 -8.69 12.38
CA GLY A 91 -18.03 -7.47 11.68
C GLY A 91 -17.43 -6.20 12.31
N ALA A 92 -17.37 -5.13 11.52
CA ALA A 92 -16.75 -3.86 11.91
C ALA A 92 -17.77 -2.72 12.02
N ASP A 93 -17.69 -1.95 13.11
CA ASP A 93 -18.30 -0.61 13.20
C ASP A 93 -17.35 0.42 12.59
N TYR A 94 -17.45 0.59 11.27
CA TYR A 94 -16.55 1.42 10.47
C TYR A 94 -16.44 2.86 10.97
N ALA A 95 -17.57 3.52 11.24
CA ALA A 95 -17.56 4.93 11.60
C ALA A 95 -17.22 5.14 13.09
N GLY A 96 -17.92 4.43 13.99
CA GLY A 96 -17.80 4.67 15.43
C GLY A 96 -16.52 4.12 16.05
N THR A 97 -15.99 3.03 15.51
CA THR A 97 -14.77 2.39 16.04
C THR A 97 -13.54 2.75 15.23
N TYR A 98 -13.63 2.78 13.90
CA TYR A 98 -12.45 2.91 13.03
C TYR A 98 -12.31 4.29 12.37
N GLY A 99 -13.28 5.19 12.50
CA GLY A 99 -13.23 6.51 11.87
C GLY A 99 -13.27 6.45 10.34
N ILE A 100 -13.80 5.37 9.78
CA ILE A 100 -13.93 5.14 8.35
C ILE A 100 -15.35 5.56 7.93
N THR A 101 -15.44 6.54 7.05
CA THR A 101 -16.73 7.03 6.54
C THR A 101 -16.69 7.16 5.04
N SER A 102 -17.83 6.98 4.38
CA SER A 102 -17.95 7.16 2.95
C SER A 102 -19.18 8.00 2.58
N SER A 103 -19.08 8.73 1.48
CA SER A 103 -20.18 9.50 0.90
C SER A 103 -20.02 9.56 -0.62
N GLY A 104 -20.93 8.92 -1.34
CA GLY A 104 -20.87 8.83 -2.81
C GLY A 104 -19.58 8.16 -3.29
N ASN A 105 -18.66 8.96 -3.83
CA ASN A 105 -17.36 8.52 -4.35
C ASN A 105 -16.18 8.89 -3.45
N GLN A 106 -16.41 9.36 -2.23
CA GLN A 106 -15.38 9.75 -1.26
C GLN A 106 -15.32 8.77 -0.09
N LEU A 107 -14.10 8.39 0.27
CA LEU A 107 -13.71 7.67 1.48
C LEU A 107 -12.88 8.61 2.36
N SER A 108 -13.23 8.74 3.64
CA SER A 108 -12.43 9.44 4.64
C SER A 108 -11.94 8.47 5.69
N LEU A 109 -10.64 8.50 5.97
CA LEU A 109 -9.99 7.69 6.99
C LEU A 109 -9.49 8.60 8.11
N GLY A 110 -10.01 8.41 9.32
CA GLY A 110 -9.52 9.07 10.54
C GLY A 110 -8.29 8.37 11.11
N PHE A 111 -7.41 9.15 11.74
CA PHE A 111 -6.19 8.62 12.32
C PHE A 111 -6.43 7.97 13.69
N VAL A 112 -6.92 8.70 14.69
CA VAL A 112 -7.28 8.14 16.01
C VAL A 112 -8.78 8.22 16.19
N THR A 113 -9.40 7.09 16.55
CA THR A 113 -10.83 7.04 16.89
C THR A 113 -11.00 6.43 18.27
N ASN A 114 -11.58 7.19 19.20
CA ASN A 114 -11.89 6.71 20.55
C ASN A 114 -13.31 6.14 20.55
N GLY A 115 -13.42 4.83 20.56
CA GLY A 115 -14.67 4.13 20.81
C GLY A 115 -15.00 4.09 22.31
N PRO A 116 -16.20 3.61 22.69
CA PRO A 116 -16.60 3.53 24.10
C PRO A 116 -15.68 2.68 24.98
N TYR A 117 -14.97 1.71 24.39
CA TYR A 117 -14.13 0.73 25.09
C TYR A 117 -12.76 0.50 24.45
N SER A 118 -12.40 1.29 23.43
CA SER A 118 -11.16 1.09 22.67
C SER A 118 -10.64 2.39 22.06
N LYS A 119 -9.35 2.41 21.75
CA LYS A 119 -8.70 3.46 20.96
C LYS A 119 -8.17 2.81 19.68
N ASN A 120 -8.80 3.10 18.55
CA ASN A 120 -8.31 2.71 17.23
C ASN A 120 -7.25 3.70 16.75
N ILE A 121 -6.21 3.19 16.09
CA ILE A 121 -5.14 3.97 15.47
C ILE A 121 -4.96 3.47 14.05
N GLY A 122 -5.05 4.38 13.09
CA GLY A 122 -4.95 4.13 11.66
C GLY A 122 -6.03 3.19 11.13
N SER A 123 -5.92 2.91 9.84
CA SER A 123 -6.73 1.90 9.16
C SER A 123 -6.09 1.49 7.84
N ARG A 124 -6.39 0.27 7.38
CA ARG A 124 -6.14 -0.20 6.02
C ARG A 124 -7.43 -0.77 5.46
N THR A 125 -7.77 -0.39 4.24
CA THR A 125 -9.04 -0.76 3.59
C THR A 125 -8.82 -1.20 2.14
N TYR A 126 -9.71 -2.04 1.63
CA TYR A 126 -9.69 -2.55 0.26
C TYR A 126 -10.97 -2.18 -0.48
N LEU A 127 -10.85 -1.86 -1.76
CA LEU A 127 -12.03 -1.69 -2.62
C LEU A 127 -12.63 -3.07 -2.97
N MET A 128 -13.94 -3.18 -2.83
CA MET A 128 -14.71 -4.41 -3.10
C MET A 128 -15.54 -4.26 -4.37
N GLU A 129 -15.54 -5.29 -5.21
CA GLU A 129 -16.45 -5.39 -6.36
C GLU A 129 -17.84 -5.83 -5.89
N ASN A 130 -17.89 -6.82 -4.99
CA ASN A 130 -19.12 -7.34 -4.41
C ASN A 130 -18.88 -7.80 -2.96
N GLU A 131 -19.83 -8.54 -2.39
CA GLU A 131 -19.80 -8.96 -0.99
C GLU A 131 -18.57 -9.82 -0.62
N ASN A 132 -18.03 -10.60 -1.56
CA ASN A 132 -17.03 -11.64 -1.30
C ASN A 132 -15.72 -11.51 -2.09
N THR A 133 -15.60 -10.55 -3.01
CA THR A 133 -14.39 -10.35 -3.81
C THR A 133 -13.92 -8.91 -3.82
N TYR A 134 -12.60 -8.72 -3.77
CA TYR A 134 -11.97 -7.44 -4.01
C TYR A 134 -12.20 -6.97 -5.44
N GLN A 135 -12.22 -5.66 -5.65
CA GLN A 135 -12.14 -5.09 -6.97
C GLN A 135 -10.71 -5.23 -7.49
N MET A 136 -10.54 -6.01 -8.55
CA MET A 136 -9.24 -6.25 -9.17
C MET A 136 -8.97 -5.25 -10.30
N PHE A 137 -7.71 -4.87 -10.47
CA PHE A 137 -7.23 -3.94 -11.51
C PHE A 137 -6.00 -4.50 -12.23
N GLN A 138 -6.00 -4.46 -13.57
CA GLN A 138 -4.81 -4.73 -14.39
C GLN A 138 -4.24 -3.40 -14.88
N LEU A 139 -3.17 -2.92 -14.27
CA LEU A 139 -2.70 -1.55 -14.42
C LEU A 139 -1.92 -1.31 -15.73
N LEU A 140 -1.20 -2.30 -16.25
CA LEU A 140 -0.31 -2.13 -17.40
C LEU A 140 -1.08 -1.72 -18.67
N GLY A 141 -0.68 -0.59 -19.27
CA GLY A 141 -1.33 0.00 -20.44
C GLY A 141 -2.54 0.86 -20.11
N ASN A 142 -2.84 1.07 -18.83
CA ASN A 142 -3.97 1.84 -18.34
C ASN A 142 -3.52 3.07 -17.53
N GLU A 143 -4.51 3.85 -17.11
CA GLU A 143 -4.41 5.06 -16.31
C GLU A 143 -5.31 4.92 -15.08
N PHE A 144 -4.73 5.17 -13.90
CA PHE A 144 -5.43 5.21 -12.64
C PHE A 144 -5.39 6.64 -12.09
N THR A 145 -6.53 7.12 -11.61
CA THR A 145 -6.68 8.51 -11.16
C THR A 145 -7.60 8.60 -9.98
N PHE A 146 -7.31 9.51 -9.08
CA PHE A 146 -8.14 9.79 -7.91
C PHE A 146 -7.92 11.23 -7.46
N ASP A 147 -8.90 11.75 -6.74
CA ASP A 147 -8.74 13.00 -5.99
C ASP A 147 -8.35 12.69 -4.55
N VAL A 148 -7.43 13.46 -3.99
CA VAL A 148 -6.98 13.31 -2.61
C VAL A 148 -6.96 14.65 -1.89
N ASP A 149 -7.34 14.61 -0.61
CA ASP A 149 -7.14 15.69 0.34
C ASP A 149 -6.26 15.19 1.49
N VAL A 150 -5.05 15.74 1.55
CA VAL A 150 -4.03 15.47 2.57
C VAL A 150 -3.84 16.65 3.52
N SER A 151 -4.67 17.70 3.44
CA SER A 151 -4.47 18.92 4.22
C SER A 151 -4.54 18.69 5.73
N GLY A 152 -5.17 17.59 6.15
CA GLY A 152 -5.32 17.15 7.52
C GLY A 152 -4.27 16.15 8.02
N ILE A 153 -3.24 15.82 7.23
CA ILE A 153 -2.17 14.89 7.64
C ILE A 153 -0.80 15.53 7.42
N GLY A 154 -0.04 15.74 8.50
CA GLY A 154 1.28 16.39 8.49
C GLY A 154 2.45 15.40 8.62
N CYS A 155 3.60 15.91 9.06
CA CYS A 155 4.82 15.13 9.31
C CYS A 155 4.55 13.88 10.15
N GLY A 156 5.08 12.74 9.74
CA GLY A 156 4.97 11.48 10.48
C GLY A 156 3.76 10.60 10.14
N LEU A 157 2.78 11.15 9.41
CA LEU A 157 1.62 10.40 8.93
C LEU A 157 1.78 10.07 7.45
N ASN A 158 1.13 9.00 7.02
CA ASN A 158 1.05 8.61 5.61
C ASN A 158 -0.38 8.19 5.29
N GLY A 159 -1.04 8.98 4.44
CA GLY A 159 -2.28 8.59 3.79
C GLY A 159 -1.93 7.92 2.46
N ALA A 160 -1.94 6.59 2.43
CA ALA A 160 -1.49 5.82 1.29
C ALA A 160 -2.64 5.29 0.42
N LEU A 161 -2.41 5.26 -0.88
CA LEU A 161 -3.24 4.58 -1.87
C LEU A 161 -2.33 3.82 -2.83
N TYR A 162 -2.48 2.51 -2.88
CA TYR A 162 -1.51 1.61 -3.52
C TYR A 162 -2.17 0.32 -4.00
N PHE A 163 -1.41 -0.48 -4.74
CA PHE A 163 -1.86 -1.77 -5.26
C PHE A 163 -0.94 -2.90 -4.82
N VAL A 164 -1.53 -4.04 -4.49
CA VAL A 164 -0.77 -5.25 -4.11
C VAL A 164 -1.35 -6.49 -4.81
N SER A 165 -0.50 -7.47 -5.10
CA SER A 165 -0.91 -8.73 -5.76
C SER A 165 -1.52 -9.75 -4.78
N MET A 166 -2.56 -9.33 -4.08
CA MET A 166 -3.41 -10.21 -3.26
C MET A 166 -4.35 -11.05 -4.13
N ASP A 167 -4.79 -12.20 -3.61
CA ASP A 167 -5.83 -13.02 -4.24
C ASP A 167 -7.20 -12.31 -4.13
N GLU A 168 -8.00 -12.35 -5.20
CA GLU A 168 -9.32 -11.68 -5.30
C GLU A 168 -10.29 -12.04 -4.16
N ASP A 169 -10.23 -13.28 -3.66
CA ASP A 169 -11.08 -13.79 -2.59
C ASP A 169 -10.41 -13.72 -1.20
N GLY A 170 -9.27 -13.03 -1.09
CA GLY A 170 -8.46 -12.96 0.12
C GLY A 170 -7.73 -14.26 0.48
N GLY A 171 -7.55 -15.16 -0.49
CA GLY A 171 -6.89 -16.45 -0.34
C GLY A 171 -7.81 -17.57 0.13
N LYS A 172 -9.13 -17.36 0.11
CA LYS A 172 -10.14 -18.30 0.63
C LYS A 172 -10.14 -19.64 -0.12
N ALA A 173 -10.00 -19.62 -1.44
CA ALA A 173 -9.92 -20.82 -2.27
C ALA A 173 -8.57 -21.54 -2.11
N LYS A 174 -7.49 -20.79 -1.95
CA LYS A 174 -6.12 -21.31 -1.84
C LYS A 174 -5.85 -21.95 -0.48
N TYR A 175 -6.43 -21.38 0.58
CA TYR A 175 -6.19 -21.79 1.95
C TYR A 175 -7.50 -22.24 2.59
N SER A 176 -7.71 -23.55 2.70
CA SER A 176 -8.91 -24.13 3.33
C SER A 176 -9.10 -23.66 4.79
N GLY A 177 -8.00 -23.24 5.42
CA GLY A 177 -7.95 -22.59 6.72
C GLY A 177 -8.50 -21.16 6.74
N ASN A 178 -8.79 -20.51 5.62
CA ASN A 178 -9.41 -19.19 5.60
C ASN A 178 -10.91 -19.33 5.27
N LYS A 179 -11.81 -19.15 6.23
CA LYS A 179 -13.26 -19.09 5.96
C LYS A 179 -13.78 -17.67 5.75
N ALA A 180 -13.00 -16.67 6.15
CA ALA A 180 -13.40 -15.27 6.16
C ALA A 180 -13.29 -14.63 4.77
N GLY A 181 -12.14 -14.75 4.11
CA GLY A 181 -11.91 -14.23 2.76
C GLY A 181 -12.01 -12.70 2.65
N ALA A 182 -12.11 -12.21 1.41
CA ALA A 182 -12.15 -10.78 1.11
C ALA A 182 -13.31 -10.03 1.81
N LYS A 183 -14.42 -10.72 2.10
CA LYS A 183 -15.54 -10.17 2.89
C LYS A 183 -15.09 -9.57 4.24
N TYR A 184 -14.01 -10.10 4.82
CA TYR A 184 -13.44 -9.68 6.09
C TYR A 184 -12.00 -9.14 5.95
N GLY A 185 -11.58 -8.78 4.74
CA GLY A 185 -10.28 -8.13 4.52
C GLY A 185 -9.07 -9.03 4.78
N THR A 186 -9.16 -10.34 4.52
CA THR A 186 -8.02 -11.26 4.70
C THR A 186 -7.08 -11.30 3.49
N GLY A 187 -5.90 -11.87 3.69
CA GLY A 187 -4.98 -12.22 2.60
C GLY A 187 -3.99 -11.12 2.24
N TYR A 188 -3.86 -10.09 3.09
CA TYR A 188 -2.91 -9.00 2.86
C TYR A 188 -1.49 -9.52 2.62
N CYS A 189 -0.79 -8.80 1.76
CA CYS A 189 0.62 -8.94 1.47
C CYS A 189 1.10 -7.62 0.85
N ASP A 190 2.39 -7.35 0.97
CA ASP A 190 3.05 -6.24 0.30
C ASP A 190 4.55 -6.55 0.12
N ALA A 191 5.34 -5.60 -0.37
CA ALA A 191 6.76 -5.82 -0.65
C ALA A 191 7.66 -5.76 0.59
N GLN A 192 7.11 -5.34 1.74
CA GLN A 192 7.80 -5.39 3.04
C GLN A 192 7.70 -6.77 3.70
N CYS A 193 6.96 -7.72 3.12
CA CYS A 193 6.75 -9.06 3.68
C CYS A 193 6.28 -9.03 5.15
N PRO A 194 5.24 -8.25 5.51
CA PRO A 194 4.88 -7.91 6.88
C PRO A 194 4.61 -9.15 7.73
N ARG A 195 5.16 -9.11 8.95
CA ARG A 195 5.06 -10.20 9.94
C ARG A 195 4.09 -9.89 11.08
N ASP A 196 3.48 -8.71 11.07
CA ASP A 196 2.46 -8.25 12.01
C ASP A 196 1.04 -8.67 11.62
N VAL A 197 0.87 -9.23 10.42
CA VAL A 197 -0.41 -9.78 9.96
C VAL A 197 -0.79 -10.99 10.83
N LYS A 198 -1.93 -10.88 11.53
CA LYS A 198 -2.43 -11.89 12.47
C LYS A 198 -2.85 -13.21 11.82
N PHE A 199 -3.26 -13.21 10.55
CA PHE A 199 -3.65 -14.43 9.84
C PHE A 199 -3.01 -14.48 8.45
N ILE A 200 -2.21 -15.50 8.19
CA ILE A 200 -1.49 -15.71 6.93
C ILE A 200 -1.76 -17.14 6.47
N ASN A 201 -2.06 -17.35 5.19
CA ASN A 201 -2.34 -18.66 4.61
C ASN A 201 -3.43 -19.48 5.36
N GLY A 202 -4.41 -18.80 5.96
CA GLY A 202 -5.48 -19.43 6.74
C GLY A 202 -5.04 -20.01 8.10
N VAL A 203 -3.86 -19.63 8.60
CA VAL A 203 -3.40 -19.93 9.97
C VAL A 203 -3.19 -18.65 10.76
N ALA A 204 -3.40 -18.69 12.07
CA ALA A 204 -3.06 -17.58 12.93
C ALA A 204 -1.54 -17.49 13.07
N ASN A 205 -0.99 -16.28 12.97
CA ASN A 205 0.44 -16.01 13.14
C ASN A 205 0.81 -15.92 14.63
N SER A 206 0.27 -16.82 15.46
CA SER A 206 0.43 -16.78 16.92
C SER A 206 1.74 -17.41 17.40
N GLU A 207 2.33 -18.31 16.59
CA GLU A 207 3.60 -18.96 16.92
C GLU A 207 4.76 -17.97 16.89
N GLY A 208 5.52 -17.95 17.98
CA GLY A 208 6.67 -17.04 18.13
C GLY A 208 6.28 -15.55 18.19
N TRP A 209 5.02 -15.23 18.44
CA TRP A 209 4.54 -13.85 18.49
C TRP A 209 5.28 -13.01 19.52
N LYS A 210 5.92 -11.93 19.06
CA LYS A 210 6.62 -10.96 19.88
C LYS A 210 5.85 -9.64 19.88
N PRO A 211 5.26 -9.23 21.01
CA PRO A 211 4.62 -7.92 21.15
C PRO A 211 5.56 -6.79 20.76
N SER A 212 5.07 -5.79 20.03
CA SER A 212 5.85 -4.58 19.74
C SER A 212 6.13 -3.81 21.02
N ALA A 213 7.34 -3.25 21.12
CA ALA A 213 7.71 -2.38 22.24
C ALA A 213 7.17 -0.95 22.08
N SER A 214 6.86 -0.54 20.85
CA SER A 214 6.39 0.82 20.53
C SER A 214 4.93 0.88 20.11
N ASP A 215 4.28 -0.27 19.86
CA ASP A 215 2.87 -0.38 19.48
C ASP A 215 2.12 -1.31 20.47
N VAL A 216 1.10 -0.77 21.12
CA VAL A 216 0.28 -1.50 22.10
C VAL A 216 -0.74 -2.44 21.46
N ASN A 217 -0.94 -2.37 20.14
CA ASN A 217 -1.92 -3.13 19.37
C ASN A 217 -1.28 -4.12 18.38
N ALA A 218 0.05 -4.09 18.22
CA ALA A 218 0.77 -4.88 17.23
C ALA A 218 1.95 -5.65 17.81
N GLY A 219 2.46 -6.57 17.00
CA GLY A 219 3.61 -7.42 17.29
C GLY A 219 3.99 -8.16 16.02
N VAL A 220 4.96 -9.06 16.09
CA VAL A 220 5.42 -9.82 14.92
C VAL A 220 5.41 -11.31 15.22
N GLY A 221 4.80 -12.09 14.34
CA GLY A 221 4.83 -13.56 14.39
C GLY A 221 5.97 -14.15 13.57
N ASN A 222 6.01 -15.48 13.52
CA ASN A 222 7.03 -16.19 12.72
C ASN A 222 6.79 -16.07 11.21
N LEU A 223 5.54 -15.96 10.77
CA LEU A 223 5.20 -15.86 9.35
C LEU A 223 5.20 -14.39 8.91
N GLY A 224 5.62 -14.16 7.66
CA GLY A 224 5.33 -12.94 6.92
C GLY A 224 4.61 -13.25 5.61
N THR A 225 4.08 -12.22 4.95
CA THR A 225 3.25 -12.36 3.74
C THR A 225 3.67 -11.36 2.68
N CYS A 226 4.20 -11.87 1.56
CA CYS A 226 4.90 -11.09 0.53
C CYS A 226 4.13 -11.09 -0.79
N CYS A 227 4.11 -9.96 -1.50
CA CYS A 227 3.73 -9.89 -2.91
C CYS A 227 4.21 -8.58 -3.54
N PRO A 228 4.23 -8.48 -4.89
CA PRO A 228 4.54 -7.23 -5.56
C PRO A 228 3.59 -6.11 -5.15
N GLU A 229 4.14 -4.91 -5.12
CA GLU A 229 3.45 -3.70 -4.66
C GLU A 229 3.74 -2.55 -5.63
N MET A 230 2.71 -1.73 -5.87
CA MET A 230 2.80 -0.49 -6.61
C MET A 230 2.20 0.62 -5.78
N ASP A 231 3.07 1.39 -5.15
CA ASP A 231 2.71 2.57 -4.38
C ASP A 231 2.40 3.71 -5.34
N ILE A 232 1.12 3.91 -5.60
CA ILE A 232 0.66 5.05 -6.40
C ILE A 232 0.87 6.33 -5.61
N TRP A 233 0.63 6.28 -4.31
CA TRP A 233 0.58 7.43 -3.46
C TRP A 233 0.92 7.05 -2.03
N GLU A 234 2.08 7.48 -1.58
CA GLU A 234 2.39 7.58 -0.17
C GLU A 234 2.65 9.04 0.12
N ALA A 235 1.88 9.65 1.02
CA ALA A 235 1.97 11.09 1.22
C ALA A 235 1.42 11.60 2.53
N ASN A 236 1.88 12.78 2.87
CA ASN A 236 1.23 13.74 3.74
C ASN A 236 1.26 15.12 3.10
N SER A 237 0.92 16.17 3.84
CA SER A 237 0.93 17.54 3.33
C SER A 237 2.33 18.07 2.99
N ILE A 238 3.40 17.38 3.40
CA ILE A 238 4.78 17.84 3.23
C ILE A 238 5.47 17.12 2.08
N SER A 239 5.29 15.81 1.96
CA SER A 239 5.97 15.00 0.95
C SER A 239 5.06 13.95 0.35
N THR A 240 5.41 13.52 -0.86
CA THR A 240 4.77 12.39 -1.54
C THR A 240 5.78 11.60 -2.35
N ALA A 241 5.58 10.28 -2.43
CA ALA A 241 6.31 9.37 -3.30
C ALA A 241 5.35 8.47 -4.10
N PHE A 242 5.84 7.99 -5.24
CA PHE A 242 5.26 6.84 -5.94
C PHE A 242 6.36 5.86 -6.33
N THR A 243 6.12 4.57 -6.08
CA THR A 243 7.19 3.59 -5.97
C THR A 243 6.71 2.20 -6.44
N PRO A 244 7.28 1.62 -7.51
CA PRO A 244 7.12 0.22 -7.84
C PRO A 244 8.06 -0.63 -6.98
N HIS A 245 7.53 -1.73 -6.45
CA HIS A 245 8.25 -2.72 -5.65
C HIS A 245 8.07 -4.12 -6.26
N PRO A 246 9.03 -4.59 -7.07
CA PRO A 246 8.97 -5.91 -7.65
C PRO A 246 9.28 -6.98 -6.59
N CYS A 247 8.73 -8.16 -6.82
CA CYS A 247 9.12 -9.37 -6.12
C CYS A 247 9.46 -10.47 -7.11
N THR A 248 10.37 -11.36 -6.70
CA THR A 248 10.73 -12.57 -7.46
C THR A 248 9.57 -13.55 -7.67
N LYS A 249 8.46 -13.38 -6.94
CA LYS A 249 7.20 -14.12 -7.12
C LYS A 249 6.06 -13.13 -7.32
N LEU A 250 5.18 -13.41 -8.28
CA LEU A 250 4.12 -12.48 -8.70
C LEU A 250 2.87 -12.47 -7.81
N THR A 251 2.63 -13.55 -7.08
CA THR A 251 1.43 -13.73 -6.24
C THR A 251 1.80 -13.74 -4.76
N GLN A 252 0.81 -13.52 -3.91
CA GLN A 252 0.94 -13.73 -2.47
C GLN A 252 1.62 -15.07 -2.14
N HIS A 253 2.62 -14.98 -1.26
CA HIS A 253 3.29 -16.13 -0.67
C HIS A 253 3.79 -15.79 0.72
N SER A 254 3.89 -16.79 1.59
CA SER A 254 4.46 -16.61 2.92
C SER A 254 5.98 -16.73 2.94
N CYS A 255 6.59 -16.10 3.94
CA CYS A 255 7.99 -16.22 4.32
C CYS A 255 8.08 -16.50 5.83
N THR A 256 9.27 -16.80 6.36
CA THR A 256 9.46 -17.13 7.78
C THR A 256 10.64 -16.38 8.39
N GLY A 257 10.41 -15.73 9.54
CA GLY A 257 11.44 -15.10 10.34
C GLY A 257 12.21 -14.02 9.57
N ASP A 258 13.52 -13.95 9.79
CA ASP A 258 14.37 -12.94 9.15
C ASP A 258 14.53 -13.16 7.64
N SER A 259 14.26 -14.37 7.12
CA SER A 259 14.26 -14.62 5.67
C SER A 259 13.11 -13.93 4.92
N CYS A 260 12.18 -13.30 5.65
CA CYS A 260 11.19 -12.41 5.06
C CYS A 260 11.81 -11.13 4.47
N GLY A 261 12.95 -10.68 5.01
CA GLY A 261 13.43 -9.34 4.75
C GLY A 261 12.47 -8.25 5.23
N GLY A 262 12.50 -7.11 4.56
CA GLY A 262 11.68 -5.96 4.91
C GLY A 262 12.04 -5.33 6.25
N THR A 263 11.15 -4.45 6.72
CA THR A 263 11.39 -3.54 7.86
C THR A 263 11.67 -4.24 9.19
N TYR A 264 10.99 -5.35 9.47
CA TYR A 264 11.10 -6.08 10.75
C TYR A 264 11.92 -7.36 10.61
N SER A 265 13.13 -7.22 10.08
CA SER A 265 14.12 -8.29 9.89
C SER A 265 15.54 -7.79 10.20
N SER A 266 16.48 -8.72 10.42
CA SER A 266 17.91 -8.39 10.55
C SER A 266 18.58 -8.08 9.21
N ASP A 267 18.03 -8.58 8.09
CA ASP A 267 18.48 -8.32 6.73
C ASP A 267 17.30 -7.89 5.85
N ARG A 268 17.13 -6.57 5.68
CA ARG A 268 16.05 -5.96 4.89
C ARG A 268 15.92 -6.55 3.48
N TYR A 269 17.02 -6.99 2.86
CA TYR A 269 17.06 -7.46 1.47
C TYR A 269 17.11 -8.99 1.35
N GLY A 270 17.07 -9.69 2.48
CA GLY A 270 17.10 -11.16 2.55
C GLY A 270 15.84 -11.85 2.02
N GLY A 271 14.76 -11.07 1.81
CA GLY A 271 13.46 -11.52 1.34
C GLY A 271 13.35 -11.80 -0.16
N THR A 272 12.12 -12.03 -0.61
CA THR A 272 11.78 -12.26 -2.03
C THR A 272 11.36 -10.99 -2.77
N CYS A 273 11.13 -9.90 -2.04
CA CYS A 273 10.64 -8.61 -2.51
C CYS A 273 11.69 -7.52 -2.31
N ASP A 274 11.66 -6.52 -3.17
CA ASP A 274 12.42 -5.28 -2.99
C ASP A 274 11.66 -4.37 -2.01
N ALA A 275 12.19 -4.26 -0.79
CA ALA A 275 11.59 -3.46 0.26
C ALA A 275 11.79 -1.94 0.07
N ASP A 276 12.69 -1.50 -0.82
CA ASP A 276 12.99 -0.08 -1.02
C ASP A 276 12.27 0.51 -2.24
N GLY A 277 12.15 -0.28 -3.30
CA GLY A 277 11.51 0.14 -4.54
C GLY A 277 12.36 1.11 -5.36
N CYS A 278 11.77 1.60 -6.44
CA CYS A 278 12.31 2.71 -7.25
C CYS A 278 11.45 3.97 -7.12
N ASP A 279 11.73 4.78 -6.10
CA ASP A 279 10.84 5.87 -5.69
C ASP A 279 11.00 7.15 -6.51
N PHE A 280 9.88 7.85 -6.75
CA PHE A 280 9.91 9.24 -7.18
C PHE A 280 9.23 10.12 -6.14
N ASN A 281 10.04 10.73 -5.27
CA ASN A 281 9.64 11.85 -4.41
C ASN A 281 10.26 13.14 -4.95
N ALA A 282 9.42 14.12 -5.34
CA ALA A 282 9.87 15.37 -5.97
C ALA A 282 10.93 16.13 -5.15
N TYR A 283 10.77 16.17 -3.81
CA TYR A 283 11.72 16.80 -2.90
C TYR A 283 13.04 16.03 -2.88
N ARG A 284 12.98 14.69 -2.80
CA ARG A 284 14.16 13.79 -2.87
C ARG A 284 14.90 13.89 -4.19
N GLN A 285 14.16 14.09 -5.29
CA GLN A 285 14.70 14.36 -6.63
C GLN A 285 15.12 15.84 -6.81
N GLY A 286 15.23 16.62 -5.73
CA GLY A 286 15.84 17.95 -5.72
C GLY A 286 14.89 19.11 -6.00
N ASN A 287 13.61 18.87 -6.30
CA ASN A 287 12.62 19.93 -6.47
C ASN A 287 11.81 20.21 -5.19
N LYS A 288 12.43 20.98 -4.28
CA LYS A 288 11.90 21.26 -2.93
C LYS A 288 10.66 22.16 -2.86
N THR A 289 10.23 22.75 -3.97
CA THR A 289 9.08 23.67 -4.03
C THR A 289 7.97 23.14 -4.93
N PHE A 290 8.02 21.87 -5.34
CA PHE A 290 6.99 21.31 -6.21
C PHE A 290 5.71 20.94 -5.46
N TYR A 291 5.84 20.29 -4.30
CA TYR A 291 4.73 19.78 -3.52
C TYR A 291 4.88 20.22 -2.06
N GLY A 292 3.84 20.80 -1.47
CA GLY A 292 3.85 21.25 -0.08
C GLY A 292 2.70 22.20 0.27
N PRO A 293 2.62 22.65 1.53
CA PRO A 293 1.47 23.42 2.00
C PRO A 293 1.56 24.88 1.60
N GLY A 294 0.65 25.32 0.74
CA GLY A 294 0.44 26.72 0.38
C GLY A 294 0.66 27.02 -1.11
N SER A 295 0.18 28.18 -1.54
CA SER A 295 0.21 28.63 -2.94
C SER A 295 1.61 28.87 -3.53
N ASN A 296 2.65 28.75 -2.71
CA ASN A 296 4.05 28.92 -3.11
C ASN A 296 4.58 27.65 -3.79
N PHE A 297 3.90 26.51 -3.60
CA PHE A 297 4.22 25.24 -4.22
C PHE A 297 3.45 25.09 -5.54
N ASN A 298 4.01 24.32 -6.47
CA ASN A 298 3.30 23.98 -7.71
C ASN A 298 2.02 23.18 -7.44
N ILE A 299 2.07 22.28 -6.46
CA ILE A 299 0.95 21.51 -5.92
C ILE A 299 0.73 21.96 -4.48
N ASP A 300 -0.36 22.66 -4.23
CA ASP A 300 -0.73 23.19 -2.93
C ASP A 300 -1.48 22.11 -2.11
N THR A 301 -0.82 21.54 -1.11
CA THR A 301 -1.38 20.44 -0.29
C THR A 301 -2.43 20.90 0.73
N THR A 302 -2.67 22.22 0.84
CA THR A 302 -3.79 22.74 1.66
C THR A 302 -5.14 22.58 0.98
N LYS A 303 -5.15 22.08 -0.27
CA LYS A 303 -6.33 21.87 -1.09
C LYS A 303 -6.32 20.48 -1.70
N LYS A 304 -7.53 20.00 -2.02
CA LYS A 304 -7.72 18.81 -2.83
C LYS A 304 -6.94 18.90 -4.15
N MET A 305 -6.41 17.77 -4.59
CA MET A 305 -5.75 17.61 -5.89
C MET A 305 -6.19 16.31 -6.55
N THR A 306 -6.16 16.28 -7.88
CA THR A 306 -6.25 15.04 -8.65
C THR A 306 -4.85 14.51 -8.89
N VAL A 307 -4.64 13.21 -8.67
CA VAL A 307 -3.40 12.48 -8.96
C VAL A 307 -3.68 11.50 -10.10
N VAL A 308 -2.90 11.58 -11.16
CA VAL A 308 -3.01 10.72 -12.35
C VAL A 308 -1.72 9.92 -12.49
N THR A 309 -1.84 8.60 -12.64
CA THR A 309 -0.69 7.71 -12.88
C THR A 309 -0.97 6.85 -14.12
N GLN A 310 -0.02 6.82 -15.05
CA GLN A 310 -0.15 6.09 -16.31
C GLN A 310 0.96 5.05 -16.43
N PHE A 311 0.62 3.85 -16.90
CA PHE A 311 1.55 2.73 -17.05
C PHE A 311 1.76 2.42 -18.52
N HIS A 312 2.75 3.04 -19.13
CA HIS A 312 2.96 2.95 -20.58
C HIS A 312 3.56 1.61 -20.98
N LYS A 313 3.10 1.08 -22.13
CA LYS A 313 3.69 -0.09 -22.77
C LYS A 313 4.71 0.36 -23.81
N GLY A 314 5.87 -0.29 -23.84
CA GLY A 314 6.82 -0.20 -24.95
C GLY A 314 6.36 -1.01 -26.17
N SER A 315 7.12 -0.93 -27.26
CA SER A 315 6.85 -1.70 -28.49
C SER A 315 6.84 -3.21 -28.29
N ASN A 316 7.49 -3.71 -27.24
CA ASN A 316 7.50 -5.12 -26.84
C ASN A 316 6.28 -5.52 -25.97
N GLY A 317 5.32 -4.61 -25.74
CA GLY A 317 4.13 -4.83 -24.92
C GLY A 317 4.38 -4.85 -23.41
N ARG A 318 5.62 -4.67 -22.95
CA ARG A 318 6.00 -4.60 -21.53
C ARG A 318 5.98 -3.16 -21.03
N LEU A 319 6.00 -2.97 -19.72
CA LEU A 319 6.13 -1.64 -19.10
C LEU A 319 7.35 -0.91 -19.67
N SER A 320 7.17 0.32 -20.13
CA SER A 320 8.26 1.20 -20.57
C SER A 320 8.47 2.36 -19.61
N GLU A 321 7.39 2.92 -19.07
CA GLU A 321 7.42 4.14 -18.28
C GLU A 321 6.21 4.21 -17.33
N ILE A 322 6.42 4.73 -16.13
CA ILE A 322 5.33 5.16 -15.24
C ILE A 322 5.38 6.67 -15.15
N THR A 323 4.35 7.35 -15.64
CA THR A 323 4.25 8.82 -15.59
C THR A 323 3.26 9.28 -14.53
N ARG A 324 3.49 10.50 -14.05
CA ARG A 324 2.67 11.17 -13.04
C ARG A 324 2.20 12.52 -13.56
N LEU A 325 0.94 12.83 -13.35
CA LEU A 325 0.37 14.16 -13.55
C LEU A 325 -0.48 14.53 -12.33
N TYR A 326 -0.69 15.83 -12.16
CA TYR A 326 -1.60 16.37 -11.17
C TYR A 326 -2.61 17.28 -11.86
N VAL A 327 -3.81 17.38 -11.30
CA VAL A 327 -4.76 18.43 -11.67
C VAL A 327 -5.16 19.20 -10.41
N GLN A 328 -4.97 20.51 -10.42
CA GLN A 328 -5.40 21.36 -9.32
C GLN A 328 -5.94 22.68 -9.86
N ASN A 329 -7.12 23.09 -9.38
CA ASN A 329 -7.83 24.27 -9.86
C ASN A 329 -8.03 24.28 -11.40
N GLY A 330 -8.35 23.12 -11.98
CA GLY A 330 -8.53 22.93 -13.43
C GLY A 330 -7.23 22.83 -14.24
N LYS A 331 -6.09 23.19 -13.66
CA LYS A 331 -4.80 23.16 -14.37
C LYS A 331 -4.16 21.77 -14.30
N VAL A 332 -3.82 21.22 -15.46
CA VAL A 332 -2.94 20.03 -15.57
C VAL A 332 -1.50 20.45 -15.30
N ILE A 333 -0.85 19.74 -14.38
CA ILE A 333 0.51 20.00 -13.92
C ILE A 333 1.30 18.71 -14.10
N ALA A 334 2.31 18.74 -14.97
CA ALA A 334 3.22 17.61 -15.14
C ALA A 334 4.01 17.34 -13.85
N ASN A 335 4.48 16.10 -13.66
CA ASN A 335 5.38 15.79 -12.56
C ASN A 335 6.64 16.69 -12.60
N SER A 336 7.27 16.89 -11.45
CA SER A 336 8.54 17.61 -11.40
C SER A 336 9.63 16.88 -12.18
N GLU A 337 10.50 17.62 -12.84
CA GLU A 337 11.80 17.10 -13.28
C GLU A 337 12.73 16.87 -12.08
N SER A 338 13.45 15.75 -12.10
CA SER A 338 14.57 15.51 -11.22
C SER A 338 15.69 16.53 -11.50
N LYS A 339 16.15 17.18 -10.43
CA LYS A 339 17.29 18.12 -10.44
C LYS A 339 18.58 17.45 -9.97
N ILE A 340 18.57 16.14 -9.77
CA ILE A 340 19.74 15.38 -9.34
C ILE A 340 20.70 15.21 -10.52
N ALA A 341 21.94 15.69 -10.34
CA ALA A 341 22.99 15.53 -11.35
C ALA A 341 23.21 14.04 -11.64
N GLY A 342 23.21 13.66 -12.92
CA GLY A 342 23.37 12.26 -13.34
C GLY A 342 22.08 11.44 -13.38
N ASN A 343 20.93 11.98 -12.95
CA ASN A 343 19.63 11.32 -13.05
C ASN A 343 18.48 12.29 -13.40
N PRO A 344 18.52 12.96 -14.57
CA PRO A 344 17.42 13.83 -15.02
C PRO A 344 16.20 13.02 -15.47
N GLY A 345 15.01 13.64 -15.43
CA GLY A 345 13.73 13.04 -15.87
C GLY A 345 12.60 13.25 -14.86
N SER A 346 11.36 13.16 -15.34
CA SER A 346 10.12 13.38 -14.56
C SER A 346 9.23 12.14 -14.43
N SER A 347 9.75 10.97 -14.80
CA SER A 347 9.02 9.70 -14.80
C SER A 347 9.92 8.55 -14.35
N LEU A 348 9.30 7.44 -13.96
CA LEU A 348 10.04 6.22 -13.66
C LEU A 348 10.21 5.38 -14.93
N THR A 349 11.46 5.02 -15.21
CA THR A 349 11.87 4.09 -16.26
C THR A 349 12.95 3.18 -15.70
N SER A 350 13.25 2.06 -16.38
CA SER A 350 14.35 1.18 -15.94
C SER A 350 15.69 1.91 -15.84
N ASP A 351 15.98 2.85 -16.74
CA ASP A 351 17.22 3.63 -16.76
C ASP A 351 17.25 4.66 -15.62
N PHE A 352 16.14 5.38 -15.39
CA PHE A 352 16.01 6.29 -14.25
C PHE A 352 16.25 5.55 -12.94
N CYS A 353 15.63 4.37 -12.74
CA CYS A 353 15.79 3.59 -11.51
C CYS A 353 17.25 3.19 -11.25
N SER A 354 17.93 2.65 -12.26
CA SER A 354 19.33 2.22 -12.11
C SER A 354 20.27 3.40 -11.81
N LYS A 355 20.09 4.52 -12.53
CA LYS A 355 20.87 5.74 -12.30
C LYS A 355 20.58 6.36 -10.94
N GLN A 356 19.32 6.41 -10.53
CA GLN A 356 18.89 6.93 -9.24
C GLN A 356 19.57 6.18 -8.09
N LYS A 357 19.51 4.84 -8.09
CA LYS A 357 20.19 4.00 -7.08
C LYS A 357 21.69 4.26 -7.07
N SER A 358 22.32 4.34 -8.24
CA SER A 358 23.76 4.61 -8.36
C SER A 358 24.15 5.99 -7.81
N VAL A 359 23.41 7.06 -8.15
CA VAL A 359 23.72 8.43 -7.72
C VAL A 359 23.46 8.63 -6.22
N PHE A 360 22.41 8.02 -5.67
CA PHE A 360 22.13 8.07 -4.23
C PHE A 360 23.07 7.15 -3.43
N GLY A 361 23.71 6.18 -4.09
CA GLY A 361 24.51 5.16 -3.42
C GLY A 361 23.65 4.18 -2.62
N ASP A 362 22.40 3.99 -3.04
CA ASP A 362 21.46 3.04 -2.47
C ASP A 362 21.73 1.63 -3.00
N ILE A 363 21.34 0.61 -2.25
CA ILE A 363 21.40 -0.77 -2.73
C ILE A 363 20.37 -0.94 -3.85
N ASP A 364 20.81 -1.39 -5.02
CA ASP A 364 19.93 -1.73 -6.12
C ASP A 364 19.32 -3.14 -5.92
N ASP A 365 18.45 -3.27 -4.91
CA ASP A 365 17.67 -4.49 -4.70
C ASP A 365 16.49 -4.58 -5.70
N PHE A 366 15.99 -3.44 -6.16
CA PHE A 366 15.01 -3.33 -7.24
C PHE A 366 15.39 -4.20 -8.44
N THR A 367 16.58 -3.99 -9.02
CA THR A 367 17.07 -4.80 -10.15
C THR A 367 17.24 -6.27 -9.77
N LYS A 368 17.69 -6.58 -8.54
CA LYS A 368 17.91 -7.96 -8.07
C LYS A 368 16.61 -8.76 -7.90
N LYS A 369 15.50 -8.12 -7.54
CA LYS A 369 14.21 -8.77 -7.27
C LYS A 369 13.25 -8.77 -8.46
N GLY A 370 13.79 -8.58 -9.67
CA GLY A 370 13.07 -8.64 -10.94
C GLY A 370 12.99 -7.31 -11.67
N GLY A 371 13.28 -6.21 -10.98
CA GLY A 371 13.34 -4.86 -11.53
C GLY A 371 12.13 -4.50 -12.37
N TRP A 372 12.39 -3.80 -13.47
CA TRP A 372 11.36 -3.32 -14.38
C TRP A 372 10.53 -4.45 -15.01
N ASN A 373 11.16 -5.60 -15.27
CA ASN A 373 10.47 -6.75 -15.84
C ASN A 373 9.51 -7.41 -14.85
N GLY A 374 9.96 -7.63 -13.61
CA GLY A 374 9.09 -8.16 -12.55
C GLY A 374 7.90 -7.23 -12.28
N MET A 375 8.14 -5.92 -12.26
CA MET A 375 7.05 -4.95 -12.13
C MET A 375 6.10 -4.98 -13.34
N SER A 376 6.62 -5.09 -14.57
CA SER A 376 5.79 -5.25 -15.77
C SER A 376 4.88 -6.46 -15.68
N ASP A 377 5.37 -7.58 -15.16
CA ASP A 377 4.58 -8.80 -15.02
C ASP A 377 3.50 -8.63 -13.92
N ALA A 378 3.83 -8.00 -12.80
CA ALA A 378 2.88 -7.69 -11.73
C ALA A 378 1.76 -6.74 -12.19
N LEU A 379 2.09 -5.64 -12.87
CA LEU A 379 1.09 -4.68 -13.39
C LEU A 379 0.21 -5.26 -14.50
N SER A 380 0.68 -6.32 -15.19
CA SER A 380 -0.12 -7.06 -16.16
C SER A 380 -1.13 -7.99 -15.49
N ALA A 381 -0.85 -8.41 -14.27
CA ALA A 381 -1.72 -9.25 -13.48
C ALA A 381 -2.76 -8.42 -12.71
N PRO A 382 -3.87 -9.03 -12.26
CA PRO A 382 -4.84 -8.36 -11.41
C PRO A 382 -4.23 -8.04 -10.03
N MET A 383 -4.39 -6.79 -9.57
CA MET A 383 -3.96 -6.31 -8.25
C MET A 383 -5.14 -5.70 -7.48
N VAL A 384 -5.09 -5.76 -6.15
CA VAL A 384 -6.09 -5.19 -5.23
C VAL A 384 -5.73 -3.75 -4.90
N LEU A 385 -6.71 -2.85 -4.97
CA LEU A 385 -6.57 -1.47 -4.51
C LEU A 385 -6.67 -1.38 -2.98
N VAL A 386 -5.66 -0.76 -2.36
CA VAL A 386 -5.57 -0.51 -0.92
C VAL A 386 -5.58 0.99 -0.64
N MET A 387 -6.30 1.41 0.41
CA MET A 387 -6.31 2.78 0.93
C MET A 387 -6.10 2.73 2.44
N SER A 388 -5.13 3.49 2.96
CA SER A 388 -4.76 3.46 4.38
C SER A 388 -4.39 4.83 4.93
N LEU A 389 -4.38 4.91 6.27
CA LEU A 389 -3.80 6.02 7.03
C LEU A 389 -3.03 5.43 8.22
N TRP A 390 -1.75 5.73 8.31
CA TRP A 390 -0.87 5.14 9.31
C TRP A 390 0.27 6.08 9.73
N HIS A 391 0.88 5.78 10.88
CA HIS A 391 2.20 6.27 11.26
C HIS A 391 3.18 5.10 11.30
N ASP A 392 4.47 5.40 11.38
CA ASP A 392 5.52 4.39 11.29
C ASP A 392 6.24 4.17 12.62
N HIS A 393 6.10 2.97 13.18
CA HIS A 393 6.74 2.55 14.44
C HIS A 393 8.22 2.17 14.30
N HIS A 394 8.76 2.08 13.08
CA HIS A 394 10.15 1.71 12.81
C HIS A 394 11.04 2.93 12.52
N SER A 395 10.61 3.80 11.60
CA SER A 395 11.41 4.94 11.13
C SER A 395 10.69 6.28 11.25
N ASN A 396 9.57 6.37 11.98
CA ASN A 396 8.82 7.62 12.22
C ASN A 396 8.43 8.37 10.92
N MET A 397 8.29 7.66 9.80
CA MET A 397 7.99 8.21 8.47
C MET A 397 9.10 9.09 7.87
N LEU A 398 10.29 9.10 8.47
CA LEU A 398 11.40 9.98 8.05
C LEU A 398 11.88 9.65 6.63
N TRP A 399 11.71 8.40 6.20
CA TRP A 399 12.00 7.92 4.83
C TRP A 399 11.07 8.53 3.77
N LEU A 400 9.96 9.17 4.17
CA LEU A 400 9.05 9.88 3.28
C LEU A 400 9.26 11.40 3.34
N ASP A 401 9.33 11.97 4.55
CA ASP A 401 9.11 13.42 4.74
C ASP A 401 10.24 14.20 5.44
N SER A 402 11.35 13.54 5.77
CA SER A 402 12.45 14.13 6.54
C SER A 402 13.82 13.87 5.90
N THR A 403 14.89 13.93 6.69
CA THR A 403 16.22 13.42 6.30
C THR A 403 16.36 11.99 6.83
N TYR A 404 16.59 11.03 5.92
CA TYR A 404 16.75 9.62 6.26
C TYR A 404 17.88 8.96 5.45
N PRO A 405 18.91 8.38 6.12
CA PRO A 405 19.13 8.36 7.58
C PRO A 405 19.33 9.75 8.21
N THR A 406 19.08 9.90 9.52
CA THR A 406 18.93 11.20 10.20
C THR A 406 20.18 12.07 10.26
N ASP A 407 21.37 11.47 10.13
CA ASP A 407 22.67 12.12 10.13
C ASP A 407 23.29 12.24 8.72
N SER A 408 22.60 11.70 7.71
CA SER A 408 23.15 11.64 6.35
C SER A 408 23.07 12.98 5.65
N THR A 409 24.18 13.36 5.03
CA THR A 409 24.31 14.52 4.14
C THR A 409 24.38 14.12 2.66
N LYS A 410 24.24 12.82 2.37
CA LYS A 410 24.32 12.29 1.01
C LYS A 410 23.16 12.78 0.15
N VAL A 411 23.41 12.86 -1.16
CA VAL A 411 22.36 13.09 -2.16
C VAL A 411 21.30 11.98 -2.02
N GLY A 412 20.02 12.36 -2.06
CA GLY A 412 18.90 11.42 -1.84
C GLY A 412 18.52 11.20 -0.37
N SER A 413 19.26 11.75 0.61
CA SER A 413 18.88 11.61 2.03
C SER A 413 17.78 12.56 2.48
N GLN A 414 17.66 13.75 1.88
CA GLN A 414 16.58 14.70 2.19
C GLN A 414 15.34 14.42 1.34
N ARG A 415 14.21 14.15 1.98
CA ARG A 415 12.98 13.63 1.35
C ARG A 415 11.76 14.50 1.63
N GLY A 416 11.88 15.39 2.61
CA GLY A 416 10.95 16.47 2.87
C GLY A 416 11.55 17.49 3.84
N SER A 417 10.71 18.39 4.32
CA SER A 417 11.09 19.46 5.24
C SER A 417 10.77 19.17 6.71
N CYS A 418 10.28 17.98 7.04
CA CYS A 418 10.01 17.63 8.44
C CYS A 418 11.31 17.51 9.23
N ALA A 419 11.26 17.84 10.52
CA ALA A 419 12.42 17.68 11.41
C ALA A 419 12.75 16.20 11.59
N ILE A 420 14.02 15.84 11.81
CA ILE A 420 14.41 14.44 12.10
C ILE A 420 13.82 13.90 13.42
N THR A 421 13.28 14.79 14.25
CA THR A 421 12.60 14.47 15.52
C THR A 421 11.09 14.32 15.38
N SER A 422 10.51 14.50 14.19
CA SER A 422 9.07 14.34 13.97
C SER A 422 8.65 12.87 13.93
N GLY A 423 7.33 12.65 13.90
CA GLY A 423 6.73 11.38 13.52
C GLY A 423 6.78 10.27 14.56
N LYS A 424 7.25 10.55 15.78
CA LYS A 424 7.17 9.60 16.89
C LYS A 424 5.69 9.21 17.13
N PRO A 425 5.31 7.93 17.03
CA PRO A 425 3.92 7.48 17.14
C PRO A 425 3.16 8.04 18.35
N SER A 426 3.77 7.99 19.54
CA SER A 426 3.15 8.49 20.77
C SER A 426 2.85 9.99 20.76
N ASP A 427 3.65 10.78 20.04
CA ASP A 427 3.44 12.22 19.93
C ASP A 427 2.34 12.50 18.90
N LEU A 428 2.34 11.79 17.76
CA LEU A 428 1.29 11.93 16.75
C LEU A 428 -0.10 11.58 17.30
N GLU A 429 -0.21 10.44 17.99
CA GLU A 429 -1.45 9.99 18.60
C GLU A 429 -2.00 10.93 19.68
N ARG A 430 -1.13 11.73 20.31
CA ARG A 430 -1.49 12.70 21.35
C ARG A 430 -1.83 14.06 20.74
N ASP A 431 -0.99 14.52 19.83
CA ASP A 431 -0.96 15.92 19.39
C ASP A 431 -1.80 16.15 18.12
N VAL A 432 -1.94 15.16 17.25
CA VAL A 432 -2.73 15.25 16.02
C VAL A 432 -3.75 14.10 15.82
N PRO A 433 -4.48 13.65 16.87
CA PRO A 433 -5.36 12.48 16.79
C PRO A 433 -6.49 12.62 15.75
N ASN A 434 -6.94 13.85 15.51
CA ASN A 434 -8.04 14.15 14.57
C ASN A 434 -7.58 14.25 13.10
N SER A 435 -6.32 13.90 12.82
CA SER A 435 -5.81 13.87 11.46
C SER A 435 -6.65 12.94 10.58
N LYS A 436 -6.82 13.32 9.32
CA LYS A 436 -7.60 12.53 8.36
C LYS A 436 -7.11 12.74 6.95
N VAL A 437 -7.25 11.69 6.14
CA VAL A 437 -7.07 11.73 4.69
C VAL A 437 -8.40 11.43 4.02
N SER A 438 -8.64 12.03 2.86
CA SER A 438 -9.78 11.67 2.02
C SER A 438 -9.34 11.28 0.62
N PHE A 439 -9.74 10.10 0.18
CA PHE A 439 -9.61 9.62 -1.19
C PHE A 439 -10.97 9.70 -1.86
N SER A 440 -11.04 10.24 -3.07
CA SER A 440 -12.32 10.40 -3.76
C SER A 440 -12.18 10.27 -5.27
N ASN A 441 -13.32 10.12 -5.96
CA ASN A 441 -13.39 10.25 -7.42
C ASN A 441 -12.39 9.33 -8.15
N ILE A 442 -12.30 8.08 -7.69
CA ILE A 442 -11.44 7.07 -8.31
C ILE A 442 -11.93 6.83 -9.75
N LYS A 443 -11.00 6.84 -10.70
CA LYS A 443 -11.22 6.64 -12.12
C LYS A 443 -10.16 5.72 -12.69
N PHE A 444 -10.60 4.80 -13.55
CA PHE A 444 -9.70 3.84 -14.17
C PHE A 444 -10.09 3.54 -15.62
N GLY A 445 -9.15 3.62 -16.55
CA GLY A 445 -9.41 3.39 -17.97
C GLY A 445 -8.14 3.41 -18.81
N PRO A 446 -8.26 3.42 -20.15
CA PRO A 446 -7.12 3.63 -21.04
C PRO A 446 -6.43 4.97 -20.76
N ILE A 447 -5.15 5.07 -21.12
CA ILE A 447 -4.37 6.31 -20.97
C ILE A 447 -5.07 7.48 -21.66
N GLY A 448 -5.19 8.61 -20.94
CA GLY A 448 -5.86 9.83 -21.41
C GLY A 448 -7.39 9.82 -21.28
N SER A 449 -7.98 8.90 -20.51
CA SER A 449 -9.44 8.78 -20.36
C SER A 449 -9.99 9.29 -19.02
N THR A 450 -9.15 9.50 -18.00
CA THR A 450 -9.61 9.73 -16.63
C THR A 450 -9.61 11.19 -16.20
N TYR A 451 -8.93 12.08 -16.94
CA TYR A 451 -8.86 13.51 -16.66
C TYR A 451 -9.10 14.33 -17.93
N LYS A 452 -9.55 15.58 -17.76
CA LYS A 452 -9.71 16.53 -18.87
C LYS A 452 -8.47 17.42 -18.93
N SER A 453 -7.88 17.55 -20.11
CA SER A 453 -6.94 18.63 -20.40
C SER A 453 -7.72 19.80 -20.98
N ASP A 454 -7.49 21.02 -20.49
CA ASP A 454 -8.12 22.23 -21.02
C ASP A 454 -7.50 22.65 -22.37
N GLY A 455 -7.11 21.69 -23.23
CA GLY A 455 -6.45 21.94 -24.51
C GLY A 455 -4.98 22.38 -24.41
N THR A 456 -4.48 22.71 -23.22
CA THR A 456 -3.04 22.87 -22.97
C THR A 456 -2.47 21.54 -22.49
N THR A 457 -2.07 20.66 -23.43
CA THR A 457 -1.09 19.63 -23.10
C THR A 457 0.20 20.35 -22.69
N PRO A 458 0.69 20.20 -21.45
CA PRO A 458 2.05 20.64 -21.14
C PRO A 458 2.96 19.79 -22.03
N ASN A 459 3.67 20.42 -22.97
CA ASN A 459 4.74 19.72 -23.67
C ASN A 459 5.71 19.19 -22.60
N PRO A 460 6.16 17.93 -22.70
CA PRO A 460 7.35 17.51 -21.98
C PRO A 460 8.47 18.53 -22.28
N PRO A 461 9.27 18.96 -21.29
CA PRO A 461 10.46 19.74 -21.60
C PRO A 461 11.27 18.96 -22.62
N ALA A 462 11.62 19.60 -23.74
CA ALA A 462 12.42 18.97 -24.78
C ALA A 462 13.70 18.40 -24.15
N SER A 463 14.03 17.13 -24.43
CA SER A 463 15.32 16.59 -24.03
C SER A 463 16.39 17.46 -24.68
N SER A 464 17.28 18.03 -23.87
CA SER A 464 18.43 18.76 -24.36
C SER A 464 19.37 17.75 -25.00
N SER A 465 19.18 17.49 -26.29
CA SER A 465 20.20 16.84 -27.12
C SER A 465 21.43 17.75 -27.08
N THR A 466 22.43 17.37 -26.31
CA THR A 466 23.77 17.95 -26.37
C THR A 466 24.31 17.76 -27.78
N THR A 467 24.23 18.80 -28.60
CA THR A 467 24.99 18.91 -29.84
C THR A 467 26.47 18.86 -29.49
N GLY A 468 27.14 17.81 -29.95
CA GLY A 468 28.58 17.63 -29.78
C GLY A 468 29.34 18.82 -30.38
N SER A 469 30.19 19.44 -29.57
CA SER A 469 31.16 20.42 -30.01
C SER A 469 32.22 19.71 -30.85
N SER A 470 32.22 19.94 -32.16
CA SER A 470 33.30 19.52 -33.05
C SER A 470 34.49 20.47 -32.90
N THR A 471 35.61 19.91 -32.43
CA THR A 471 36.92 20.58 -32.35
C THR A 471 37.40 21.02 -33.73
N PRO A 472 37.92 22.26 -33.93
CA PRO A 472 38.50 22.65 -35.21
C PRO A 472 39.91 22.06 -35.34
N THR A 473 40.13 21.28 -36.39
CA THR A 473 41.46 20.92 -36.91
C THR A 473 42.05 22.11 -37.67
N ASN A 474 43.22 22.61 -37.23
CA ASN A 474 44.02 23.55 -38.01
C ASN A 474 44.70 22.84 -39.19
N PRO A 475 44.75 23.46 -40.39
CA PRO A 475 45.62 23.05 -41.48
C PRO A 475 46.78 24.04 -41.71
N PRO A 476 47.66 23.74 -42.68
CA PRO A 476 48.93 23.02 -42.54
C PRO A 476 50.08 23.83 -41.92
#